data_AF-A0A2G9YW79-F1
#
_entry.id   AF-A0A2G9YW79-F1
#
_cell.length_a   1.000
_cell.length_b   1.000
_cell.length_c   1.000
_cell.angle_alpha   90.00
_cell.angle_beta   90.00
_cell.angle_gamma   90.00
#
_symmetry.space_group_name_H-M   'P 1'
#
loop_
_entity.id
_entity.type
_entity.pdbx_description
1 polymer ?
#
loop_
_entity_poly.entity_id
_entity_poly.type
_entity_poly.pdbx_seq_one_letter_code
_entity_poly.pdbx_strand_id
1 'polypeptide(L)' 'MSNLSDAELRQRIKQLEAQGKTGVTDPELDALNRAQTDRLSDEEILSLIKSRPSQGKPIGKLAAAARARNLSF' A
#
# COMPACT_ATOMS: atom_id res chain seq x y z
N MET A 1 11.65 -8.81 3.43
CA MET A 1 11.00 -8.47 2.15
C MET A 1 10.35 -9.74 1.59
N SER A 2 9.13 -9.68 1.05
CA SER A 2 8.50 -10.87 0.46
C SER A 2 9.13 -11.20 -0.89
N ASN A 3 9.38 -12.48 -1.19
CA ASN A 3 9.91 -12.94 -2.48
C ASN A 3 8.86 -12.92 -3.61
N LEU A 4 7.69 -12.30 -3.41
CA LEU A 4 6.62 -12.22 -4.40
C LEU A 4 6.97 -11.21 -5.49
N SER A 5 6.68 -11.54 -6.75
CA SER A 5 6.61 -10.56 -7.83
C SER A 5 5.52 -9.50 -7.57
N ASP A 6 5.54 -8.39 -8.31
CA ASP A 6 4.51 -7.34 -8.19
C ASP A 6 3.09 -7.87 -8.41
N ALA A 7 2.94 -8.79 -9.36
CA ALA A 7 1.66 -9.40 -9.68
C ALA A 7 1.16 -10.29 -8.54
N GLU A 8 2.02 -11.16 -8.02
CA GLU A 8 1.70 -12.04 -6.89
C GLU A 8 1.37 -11.26 -5.63
N LEU A 9 2.13 -10.19 -5.35
CA LEU A 9 1.88 -9.31 -4.22
C LEU A 9 0.50 -8.66 -4.31
N ARG A 10 0.15 -8.10 -5.48
CA ARG A 10 -1.18 -7.52 -5.74
C ARG A 10 -2.29 -8.56 -5.60
N GLN A 11 -2.09 -9.76 -6.15
CA GLN A 11 -3.06 -10.83 -6.08
C GLN A 11 -3.30 -11.29 -4.64
N ARG A 12 -2.24 -11.47 -3.85
CA ARG A 12 -2.34 -11.89 -2.44
C ARG A 12 -3.05 -10.84 -1.58
N ILE A 13 -2.70 -9.55 -1.74
CA ILE A 13 -3.39 -8.44 -1.08
C ILE A 13 -4.89 -8.48 -1.39
N LYS A 14 -5.26 -8.60 -2.67
CA LYS A 14 -6.66 -8.64 -3.11
C LYS A 14 -7.41 -9.84 -2.53
N GLN A 15 -6.77 -11.01 -2.44
CA GLN A 15 -7.38 -12.20 -1.83
C GLN A 15 -7.69 -11.99 -0.34
N LEU A 16 -6.77 -11.39 0.42
CA LEU A 16 -6.96 -11.12 1.85
C LEU A 16 -8.05 -10.05 2.04
N GLU A 17 -8.04 -8.98 1.25
CA GLU A 17 -9.08 -7.94 1.28
C GLU A 17 -10.46 -8.51 0.95
N ALA A 18 -10.56 -9.42 -0.02
CA ALA A 18 -11.82 -10.09 -0.37
C ALA A 18 -12.36 -11.00 0.76
N GLN A 19 -11.51 -11.40 1.70
CA GLN A 19 -11.90 -12.12 2.92
C GLN A 19 -12.32 -11.17 4.05
N GLY A 20 -12.42 -9.86 3.79
CA GLY A 20 -12.76 -8.84 4.78
C GLY A 20 -11.59 -8.45 5.69
N LYS A 21 -10.36 -8.90 5.38
CA LYS A 21 -9.17 -8.51 6.13
C LYS A 21 -8.74 -7.09 5.76
N THR A 22 -8.14 -6.40 6.71
CA THR A 22 -7.55 -5.07 6.51
C THR A 22 -6.11 -5.06 7.00
N GLY A 23 -5.31 -4.10 6.54
CA GLY A 23 -3.95 -3.93 7.09
C GLY A 23 -3.91 -3.56 8.58
N VAL A 24 -5.07 -3.28 9.21
CA VAL A 24 -5.18 -3.07 10.67
C VAL A 24 -5.49 -4.37 11.40
N THR A 25 -6.30 -5.24 10.78
CA THR A 25 -6.82 -6.47 11.41
C THR A 25 -6.02 -7.72 11.06
N ASP A 26 -5.20 -7.67 10.02
CA ASP A 26 -4.42 -8.82 9.54
C ASP A 26 -2.95 -8.42 9.33
N PRO A 27 -2.02 -8.94 10.17
CA PRO A 27 -0.60 -8.62 10.09
C PRO A 27 0.07 -9.04 8.78
N GLU A 28 -0.41 -10.11 8.14
CA GLU A 28 0.10 -10.54 6.83
C GLU A 28 -0.24 -9.48 5.77
N LEU A 29 -1.48 -9.00 5.75
CA LEU A 29 -1.92 -7.94 4.86
C LEU A 29 -1.19 -6.62 5.13
N ASP A 30 -0.90 -6.27 6.39
CA ASP A 30 -0.05 -5.12 6.71
C ASP A 30 1.35 -5.26 6.08
N ALA A 31 2.01 -6.40 6.30
CA ALA A 31 3.34 -6.67 5.76
C ALA A 31 3.36 -6.63 4.24
N LEU A 32 2.34 -7.19 3.57
CA LEU A 32 2.22 -7.15 2.11
C LEU A 32 1.96 -5.72 1.60
N ASN A 33 1.14 -4.93 2.30
CA ASN A 33 0.90 -3.53 1.95
C ASN A 33 2.18 -2.71 2.05
N ARG A 34 2.97 -2.91 3.13
CA ARG A 34 4.29 -2.28 3.28
C ARG A 34 5.24 -2.69 2.17
N ALA A 35 5.34 -4.00 1.90
CA ALA A 35 6.17 -4.51 0.81
C ALA A 35 5.76 -3.95 -0.57
N GLN A 36 4.46 -3.64 -0.77
CA GLN A 36 3.99 -3.01 -2.00
C GLN A 36 4.43 -1.55 -2.08
N THR A 37 4.29 -0.79 -0.99
CA THR A 37 4.72 0.62 -0.96
C THR A 37 6.23 0.79 -0.93
N ASP A 38 6.98 -0.18 -0.40
CA ASP A 38 8.45 -0.21 -0.37
C ASP A 38 9.09 -0.30 -1.75
N ARG A 39 8.32 -0.73 -2.77
CA ARG A 39 8.76 -0.74 -4.16
C ARG A 39 8.58 0.60 -4.86
N LEU A 40 7.89 1.54 -4.24
CA LEU A 40 7.67 2.88 -4.77
C LEU A 40 8.72 3.83 -4.19
N SER A 41 9.24 4.69 -5.06
CA SER A 41 10.00 5.87 -4.63
C SER A 41 9.11 6.85 -3.86
N ASP A 42 9.76 7.75 -3.13
CA ASP A 42 9.05 8.78 -2.36
C ASP A 42 8.25 9.71 -3.29
N GLU A 43 8.79 10.06 -4.46
CA GLU A 43 8.09 10.87 -5.45
C GLU A 43 6.83 10.16 -5.97
N GLU A 44 6.92 8.86 -6.27
CA GLU A 44 5.76 8.06 -6.69
C GLU A 44 4.68 8.00 -5.59
N ILE A 45 5.08 7.82 -4.33
CA ILE A 45 4.14 7.83 -3.20
C ILE A 45 3.42 9.17 -3.14
N LEU A 46 4.14 10.29 -3.18
CA LEU A 46 3.56 11.63 -3.12
C LEU A 46 2.64 11.92 -4.32
N SER A 47 3.06 11.54 -5.53
CA SER A 47 2.27 11.69 -6.75
C SER A 47 0.96 10.89 -6.69
N LEU A 48 1.03 9.65 -6.18
CA LEU A 48 -0.15 8.81 -5.99
C LEU A 48 -1.09 9.33 -4.91
N ILE A 49 -0.56 9.90 -3.82
CA ILE A 49 -1.41 10.52 -2.78
C ILE A 49 -2.19 11.70 -3.35
N LYS A 50 -1.56 12.54 -4.17
CA LYS A 50 -2.22 13.70 -4.79
C LYS A 50 -3.27 13.31 -5.84
N SER A 51 -3.01 12.26 -6.62
CA SER A 51 -3.85 11.88 -7.76
C SER A 51 -5.01 10.93 -7.43
N ARG A 52 -4.93 10.14 -6.36
CA ARG A 52 -5.97 9.15 -6.03
C ARG A 52 -7.31 9.73 -5.55
N PRO A 53 -7.36 10.82 -4.75
CA PRO A 53 -8.63 11.40 -4.31
C PRO A 53 -9.54 11.80 -5.46
N SER A 54 -9.00 12.41 -6.54
CA SER A 54 -9.78 12.77 -7.73
C SER A 54 -10.29 11.56 -8.51
N GLN A 55 -9.75 10.37 -8.26
CA GLN A 55 -10.18 9.10 -8.84
C GLN A 55 -11.12 8.30 -7.91
N GLY A 56 -11.50 8.86 -6.74
CA GLY A 56 -12.27 8.15 -5.72
C GLY A 56 -11.52 6.97 -5.09
N LYS A 57 -10.19 6.94 -5.18
CA LYS A 57 -9.37 5.84 -4.67
C LYS A 57 -8.82 6.14 -3.28
N PRO A 58 -8.75 5.15 -2.38
CA PRO A 58 -8.20 5.36 -1.05
C PRO A 58 -6.68 5.58 -1.08
N ILE A 59 -6.22 6.46 -0.18
CA ILE A 59 -4.79 6.77 0.02
C ILE A 59 -4.18 6.13 1.27
N GLY A 60 -4.95 5.40 2.08
CA GLY A 60 -4.54 4.96 3.43
C GLY A 60 -3.16 4.29 3.49
N LYS A 61 -2.90 3.32 2.61
CA LYS A 61 -1.61 2.61 2.54
C LYS A 61 -0.45 3.52 2.12
N LEU A 62 -0.69 4.44 1.17
CA LEU A 62 0.31 5.40 0.72
C LEU A 62 0.61 6.44 1.81
N ALA A 63 -0.43 6.93 2.48
CA ALA A 63 -0.32 7.87 3.58
C ALA A 63 0.42 7.26 4.78
N ALA A 64 0.22 5.97 5.05
CA ALA A 64 0.99 5.24 6.05
C ALA A 64 2.48 5.14 5.66
N ALA A 65 2.77 4.77 4.41
CA ALA A 65 4.14 4.70 3.90
C ALA A 65 4.84 6.06 3.92
N ALA A 66 4.16 7.13 3.50
CA ALA A 66 4.70 8.49 3.53
C ALA A 66 5.03 8.95 4.95
N ARG A 67 4.15 8.69 5.94
CA ARG A 67 4.44 8.98 7.35
C ARG A 67 5.63 8.17 7.88
N ALA A 68 5.72 6.88 7.54
CA ALA A 68 6.85 6.03 7.95
C ALA A 68 8.20 6.53 7.38
N ARG A 69 8.16 7.27 6.28
CA ARG A 69 9.34 7.87 5.62
C ARG A 69 9.53 9.35 5.93
N ASN A 70 8.76 9.92 6.86
CA ASN A 70 8.79 11.35 7.20
C ASN A 70 8.53 12.29 6.01
N LEU A 71 7.70 11.88 5.06
CA LEU A 71 7.30 12.70 3.91
C LEU A 71 6.09 13.57 4.26
N SER A 72 6.11 14.82 3.80
CA SER A 72 4.96 15.74 3.86
C SER A 72 4.11 15.65 2.59
N PHE A 73 2.79 15.53 2.74
CA PHE A 73 1.84 15.35 1.63
C PHE A 73 0.46 15.92 1.93
#